data_AF-A0A0J9XBH6-F1
#
_entry.id   AF-A0A0J9XBH6-F1
#
_cell.length_a   1.000
_cell.length_b   1.000
_cell.length_c   1.000
_cell.angle_alpha   90.00
_cell.angle_beta   90.00
_cell.angle_gamma   90.00
#
_symmetry.space_group_name_H-M   'P 1'
#
loop_
_entity.id
_entity.type
_entity.pdbx_description
1 polymer ?
#
loop_
_entity_poly.entity_id
_entity_poly.type
_entity_poly.pdbx_seq_one_letter_code
_entity_poly.pdbx_strand_id
1 'polypeptide(L)'
;MAKVSNKEKEYHISPFYNSNIIDNKKSIEFIRNVTSLIFGISAGVLRLEFQYGFIYYIGLSAAVSALIHFWVAKSRPQDFFLNKRSDVWVEGILGGVSSFVLTWTLFYNLVDA
;
A
#
# COMPACT_ATOMS: atom_id res chain seq x y z
N MET A 1 22.09 4.78 -35.77
CA MET A 1 22.39 5.21 -34.39
C MET A 1 21.08 5.13 -33.59
N ALA A 2 20.82 3.99 -32.95
CA ALA A 2 19.56 3.75 -32.25
C ALA A 2 19.44 4.74 -31.07
N LYS A 3 18.29 5.39 -30.92
CA LYS A 3 17.95 6.14 -29.70
C LYS A 3 17.83 5.13 -28.57
N VAL A 4 18.94 4.85 -27.89
CA VAL A 4 18.96 4.09 -26.63
C VAL A 4 17.99 4.80 -25.69
N SER A 5 16.91 4.11 -25.35
CA SER A 5 15.85 4.61 -24.49
C SER A 5 16.46 4.87 -23.12
N ASN A 6 16.22 6.05 -22.53
CA ASN A 6 16.85 6.49 -21.26
C ASN A 6 16.82 5.43 -20.14
N LYS A 7 15.82 4.54 -20.15
CA LYS A 7 15.72 3.39 -19.24
C LYS A 7 16.94 2.46 -19.30
N GLU A 8 17.45 2.14 -20.49
CA GLU A 8 18.60 1.23 -20.66
C GLU A 8 19.90 1.85 -20.12
N LYS A 9 20.05 3.18 -20.20
CA LYS A 9 21.23 3.87 -19.65
C LYS A 9 21.24 3.87 -18.12
N GLU A 10 20.07 3.90 -17.50
CA GLU A 10 19.91 3.90 -16.03
C GLU A 10 20.26 2.54 -15.41
N TYR A 11 19.98 1.43 -16.12
CA TYR A 11 20.34 0.06 -15.70
C TYR A 11 21.86 -0.18 -15.61
N HIS A 12 22.67 0.59 -16.34
CA HIS A 12 24.12 0.38 -16.38
C HIS A 12 24.88 1.16 -15.27
N ILE A 13 24.24 2.12 -14.59
CA ILE A 13 24.87 2.98 -13.57
C ILE A 13 24.67 2.41 -12.15
N SER A 14 23.62 1.61 -11.96
CA SER A 14 23.42 0.73 -10.81
C SER A 14 22.71 -0.52 -11.31
N PRO A 15 23.28 -1.73 -11.18
CA PRO A 15 22.61 -2.94 -11.61
C PRO A 15 21.38 -3.17 -10.70
N PHE A 16 20.26 -2.58 -11.08
CA PHE A 16 18.96 -2.82 -10.46
C PHE A 16 18.58 -4.26 -10.73
N TYR A 17 18.84 -5.13 -9.76
CA TYR A 17 18.44 -6.52 -9.86
C TYR A 17 16.91 -6.56 -9.77
N ASN A 18 16.24 -6.95 -10.87
CA ASN A 18 14.77 -7.00 -10.93
C ASN A 18 14.14 -7.82 -9.79
N SER A 19 14.85 -8.86 -9.29
CA SER A 19 14.42 -9.62 -8.12
C SER A 19 14.22 -8.73 -6.89
N ASN A 20 15.15 -7.82 -6.62
CA ASN A 20 15.11 -6.99 -5.42
C ASN A 20 13.92 -6.03 -5.44
N ILE A 21 13.54 -5.54 -6.62
CA ILE A 21 12.37 -4.67 -6.80
C ILE A 21 11.09 -5.46 -6.52
N ILE A 22 11.01 -6.70 -6.98
CA ILE A 22 9.87 -7.60 -6.75
C ILE A 22 9.74 -7.95 -5.26
N ASP A 23 10.86 -8.30 -4.61
CA ASP A 23 10.89 -8.65 -3.18
C ASP A 23 10.49 -7.46 -2.29
N ASN A 24 10.91 -6.25 -2.67
CA ASN A 24 10.48 -5.01 -1.99
C ASN A 24 9.00 -4.73 -2.20
N LYS A 25 8.47 -4.93 -3.42
CA LYS A 25 7.02 -4.78 -3.70
C LYS A 25 6.21 -5.74 -2.82
N LYS A 26 6.62 -7.01 -2.75
CA LYS A 26 5.97 -8.03 -1.92
C LYS A 26 5.98 -7.68 -0.43
N SER A 27 7.08 -7.14 0.07
CA SER A 27 7.19 -6.70 1.47
C SER A 27 6.23 -5.55 1.77
N ILE A 28 6.10 -4.59 0.85
CA ILE A 28 5.17 -3.45 1.00
C ILE A 28 3.71 -3.91 0.93
N GLU A 29 3.38 -4.84 0.04
CA GLU A 29 2.05 -5.44 -0.05
C GLU A 29 1.69 -6.19 1.23
N PHE A 30 2.63 -6.94 1.81
CA PHE A 30 2.41 -7.62 3.09
C PHE A 30 2.10 -6.64 4.22
N ILE A 31 2.88 -5.56 4.35
CA ILE A 31 2.63 -4.52 5.35
C ILE A 31 1.23 -3.91 5.16
N ARG A 32 0.87 -3.57 3.90
CA ARG A 32 -0.46 -3.04 3.57
C ARG A 32 -1.58 -3.99 3.98
N ASN A 33 -1.47 -5.27 3.65
CA ASN A 33 -2.47 -6.27 4.02
C ASN A 33 -2.65 -6.39 5.53
N VAL A 34 -1.54 -6.44 6.29
CA VAL A 34 -1.60 -6.50 7.77
C VAL A 34 -2.22 -5.22 8.33
N THR A 35 -1.87 -4.04 7.82
CA THR A 35 -2.48 -2.78 8.27
C THR A 35 -3.98 -2.71 7.96
N SER A 36 -4.42 -3.18 6.79
CA SER A 36 -5.85 -3.22 6.43
C SER A 36 -6.65 -4.13 7.36
N LEU A 37 -6.08 -5.27 7.77
CA LEU A 37 -6.70 -6.16 8.76
C LEU A 37 -6.85 -5.44 10.11
N ILE A 38 -5.78 -4.82 10.63
CA ILE A 38 -5.81 -4.11 11.91
C ILE A 38 -6.83 -2.96 11.89
N PHE A 39 -6.90 -2.21 10.78
CA PHE A 39 -7.90 -1.16 10.62
C PHE A 39 -9.32 -1.72 10.58
N GLY A 40 -9.52 -2.90 9.99
CA GLY A 40 -10.81 -3.60 10.00
C GLY A 40 -11.22 -4.01 11.41
N ILE A 41 -10.30 -4.56 12.20
CA ILE A 41 -10.53 -4.90 13.62
C ILE A 41 -10.91 -3.64 14.39
N SER A 42 -10.11 -2.57 14.27
CA SER A 42 -10.36 -1.30 14.94
C SER A 42 -11.73 -0.72 14.57
N ALA A 43 -12.09 -0.72 13.28
CA ALA A 43 -13.38 -0.23 12.82
C ALA A 43 -14.57 -1.07 13.32
N GLY A 44 -14.40 -2.40 13.39
CA GLY A 44 -15.40 -3.33 13.94
C GLY A 44 -15.63 -3.15 15.43
N VAL A 45 -14.55 -3.00 16.22
CA VAL A 45 -14.65 -2.78 17.67
C VAL A 45 -15.30 -1.43 18.00
N LEU A 46 -15.02 -0.39 17.23
CA LEU A 46 -15.63 0.93 17.42
C LEU A 46 -17.09 1.01 16.94
N ARG A 47 -17.65 -0.06 16.35
CA ARG A 47 -18.98 -0.10 15.71
C ARG A 47 -19.24 1.10 14.81
N LEU A 48 -18.27 1.44 13.96
CA LEU A 48 -18.48 2.50 12.98
C LEU A 48 -19.54 2.08 11.94
N GLU A 49 -20.50 2.95 11.69
CA GLU A 49 -21.47 2.78 10.60
C GLU A 49 -20.77 2.83 9.23
N PHE A 50 -21.44 2.25 8.22
CA PHE A 50 -20.92 2.06 6.87
C PHE A 50 -20.20 3.31 6.28
N GLN A 51 -20.84 4.48 6.37
CA GLN A 51 -20.32 5.72 5.81
C GLN A 51 -18.98 6.13 6.46
N TYR A 52 -18.89 6.02 7.78
CA TYR A 52 -17.72 6.44 8.54
C TYR A 52 -16.57 5.43 8.45
N GLY A 53 -16.87 4.13 8.34
CA GLY A 53 -15.85 3.09 8.16
C GLY A 53 -15.08 3.23 6.85
N PHE A 54 -15.73 3.62 5.76
CA PHE A 54 -15.05 3.87 4.48
C PHE A 54 -14.16 5.12 4.51
N ILE A 55 -14.63 6.21 5.11
CA ILE A 55 -13.83 7.43 5.27
C ILE A 55 -12.61 7.14 6.15
N TYR A 56 -12.80 6.38 7.23
CA TYR A 56 -11.74 5.92 8.11
C TYR A 56 -10.68 5.10 7.35
N TYR A 57 -11.11 4.12 6.55
CA TYR A 57 -10.21 3.30 5.74
C TYR A 57 -9.42 4.13 4.73
N ILE A 58 -10.07 5.04 3.99
CA ILE A 58 -9.40 5.87 2.99
C ILE A 58 -8.38 6.81 3.67
N GLY A 59 -8.77 7.45 4.77
CA GLY A 59 -7.88 8.34 5.53
C GLY A 59 -6.66 7.62 6.08
N LEU A 60 -6.85 6.47 6.71
CA LEU A 60 -5.74 5.67 7.24
C LEU A 60 -4.87 5.03 6.16
N SER A 61 -5.46 4.53 5.08
CA SER A 61 -4.70 3.97 3.96
C SER A 61 -3.86 5.05 3.26
N ALA A 62 -4.38 6.28 3.16
CA ALA A 62 -3.59 7.43 2.70
C ALA A 62 -2.47 7.78 3.68
N ALA A 63 -2.74 7.75 4.99
CA ALA A 63 -1.72 7.99 6.02
C ALA A 63 -0.60 6.93 5.98
N VAL A 64 -0.93 5.64 5.84
CA VAL A 64 0.06 4.56 5.67
C VAL A 64 0.86 4.74 4.38
N SER A 65 0.20 5.13 3.28
CA SER A 65 0.88 5.43 2.02
C SER A 65 1.87 6.59 2.17
N ALA A 66 1.48 7.65 2.89
CA ALA A 66 2.35 8.77 3.21
C ALA A 66 3.50 8.36 4.14
N LEU A 67 3.24 7.50 5.13
CA LEU A 67 4.26 7.01 6.05
C LEU A 67 5.29 6.15 5.31
N ILE A 68 4.87 5.23 4.44
CA ILE A 68 5.77 4.45 3.59
C ILE A 68 6.60 5.40 2.71
N HIS A 69 5.99 6.43 2.14
CA HIS A 69 6.72 7.39 1.31
C HIS A 69 7.77 8.20 2.11
N PHE A 70 7.43 8.65 3.32
CA PHE A 70 8.29 9.50 4.12
C PHE A 70 9.39 8.71 4.84
N TRP A 71 9.03 7.56 5.41
CA TRP A 71 9.91 6.73 6.26
C TRP A 71 10.72 5.72 5.46
N VAL A 72 10.09 5.01 4.50
CA VAL A 72 10.76 3.96 3.73
C VAL A 72 11.47 4.55 2.52
N ALA A 73 10.86 5.51 1.81
CA ALA A 73 11.43 6.02 0.57
C ALA A 73 12.43 7.18 0.75
N LYS A 74 12.63 7.72 1.96
CA LYS A 74 13.68 8.70 2.34
C LYS A 74 14.07 9.74 1.26
N SER A 75 13.07 10.29 0.56
CA SER A 75 13.22 11.22 -0.59
C SER A 75 13.95 10.69 -1.85
N ARG A 76 14.11 9.38 -2.05
CA ARG A 76 14.57 8.76 -3.32
C ARG A 76 13.52 7.81 -3.92
N PRO A 77 12.42 8.34 -4.49
CA PRO A 77 11.35 7.55 -5.12
C PRO A 77 11.75 6.91 -6.47
N GLN A 78 12.98 7.12 -6.92
CA GLN A 78 13.51 6.73 -8.23
C GLN A 78 14.19 5.35 -8.24
N ASP A 79 14.60 4.82 -7.08
CA ASP A 79 15.29 3.53 -6.99
C ASP A 79 14.37 2.32 -6.71
N PHE A 80 13.10 2.56 -6.34
CA PHE A 80 12.19 1.50 -5.87
C PHE A 80 10.89 1.36 -6.70
N PHE A 81 10.51 2.33 -7.52
CA PHE A 81 9.23 2.31 -8.25
C PHE A 81 9.37 2.81 -9.69
N LEU A 82 9.15 1.91 -10.66
CA LEU A 82 9.17 2.21 -12.10
C LEU A 82 8.04 3.16 -12.55
N ASN A 83 6.97 3.36 -11.76
CA ASN A 83 5.84 4.24 -12.07
C ASN A 83 5.40 5.15 -10.90
N LYS A 84 6.20 6.20 -10.73
CA LYS A 84 6.03 7.56 -10.15
C LYS A 84 4.96 7.97 -9.13
N ARG A 85 3.76 7.38 -8.96
CA ARG A 85 2.75 7.84 -7.95
C ARG A 85 1.45 7.05 -7.91
N SER A 86 0.94 6.62 -9.07
CA SER A 86 -0.40 6.01 -9.18
C SER A 86 -0.44 4.57 -8.68
N ASP A 87 0.64 3.82 -8.84
CA ASP A 87 0.72 2.41 -8.44
C ASP A 87 0.65 2.27 -6.91
N VAL A 88 1.45 3.08 -6.21
CA VAL A 88 1.53 3.03 -4.74
C VAL A 88 0.22 3.47 -4.08
N TRP A 89 -0.48 4.45 -4.65
CA TRP A 89 -1.71 4.98 -4.07
C TRP A 89 -2.94 4.17 -4.48
N VAL A 90 -3.15 3.92 -5.77
CA VAL A 90 -4.40 3.30 -6.24
C VAL A 90 -4.34 1.78 -6.07
N GLU A 91 -3.27 1.13 -6.53
CA GLU A 91 -3.11 -0.32 -6.44
C GLU A 91 -3.03 -0.76 -4.96
N GLY A 92 -2.28 0.01 -4.15
CA GLY A 92 -2.10 -0.26 -2.73
C GLY A 92 -3.34 -0.03 -1.87
N ILE A 93 -4.20 0.95 -2.19
CA ILE A 93 -5.44 1.18 -1.43
C ILE A 93 -6.49 0.13 -1.82
N LEU A 94 -6.65 -0.17 -3.10
CA LEU A 94 -7.64 -1.13 -3.58
C LEU A 94 -7.30 -2.56 -3.18
N GLY A 95 -6.02 -2.93 -3.17
CA GLY A 95 -5.57 -4.27 -2.79
C GLY A 95 -5.95 -4.69 -1.37
N GLY A 96 -6.07 -3.73 -0.44
CA GLY A 96 -6.38 -3.99 0.97
C GLY A 96 -7.87 -3.90 1.36
N VAL A 97 -8.76 -3.46 0.45
CA VAL A 97 -10.17 -3.17 0.80
C VAL A 97 -10.90 -4.44 1.20
N SER A 98 -10.68 -5.54 0.49
CA SER A 98 -11.37 -6.81 0.77
C SER A 98 -11.05 -7.34 2.16
N SER A 99 -9.76 -7.35 2.54
CA SER A 99 -9.30 -7.74 3.86
C SER A 99 -9.87 -6.83 4.95
N PHE A 100 -9.91 -5.52 4.71
CA PHE A 100 -10.53 -4.56 5.62
C PHE A 100 -12.03 -4.86 5.83
N VAL A 101 -12.81 -4.98 4.75
CA VAL A 101 -14.27 -5.18 4.81
C VAL A 101 -14.60 -6.51 5.50
N LEU A 102 -13.87 -7.59 5.19
CA LEU A 102 -14.07 -8.89 5.82
C LEU A 102 -13.86 -8.85 7.33
N THR A 103 -12.77 -8.24 7.79
CA THR A 103 -12.48 -8.17 9.22
C THR A 103 -13.38 -7.19 9.94
N TRP A 104 -13.75 -6.08 9.29
CA TRP A 104 -14.70 -5.11 9.83
C TRP A 104 -16.06 -5.75 10.09
N THR A 105 -16.65 -6.43 9.12
CA THR A 105 -17.96 -7.08 9.32
C THR A 105 -17.88 -8.22 10.33
N LEU A 106 -16.80 -9.00 10.34
CA LEU A 106 -16.59 -10.07 11.33
C LEU A 106 -16.59 -9.53 12.76
N PHE A 107 -15.77 -8.51 13.05
CA PHE A 107 -15.66 -7.95 14.39
C PHE A 107 -16.88 -7.13 14.80
N TYR A 108 -17.52 -6.46 13.85
CA TYR A 108 -18.79 -5.77 14.11
C TYR A 108 -19.85 -6.75 14.62
N ASN A 109 -20.03 -7.88 13.92
CA ASN A 109 -20.98 -8.92 14.33
C ASN A 109 -20.56 -9.60 15.64
N LEU A 110 -19.27 -9.83 15.85
CA LEU A 110 -18.77 -10.46 17.08
C LEU A 110 -19.03 -9.60 18.33
N VAL A 111 -18.96 -8.28 18.21
CA VAL A 111 -19.17 -7.35 19.33
C VAL A 111 -20.66 -7.08 19.55
N ASP A 112 -21.51 -7.30 18.55
CA ASP A 112 -22.97 -7.13 18.65
C ASP A 112 -23.70 -8.41 19.10
N ALA A 113 -23.06 -9.57 18.95
CA ALA A 113 -23.52 -10.88 19.45
C ALA A 113 -23.37 -11.03 20.96
#